data_AF-A0A3N5QEH0-F1
#
_entry.id   AF-A0A3N5QEH0-F1
#
_cell.length_a   1.000
_cell.length_b   1.000
_cell.length_c   1.000
_cell.angle_alpha   90.00
_cell.angle_beta   90.00
_cell.angle_gamma   90.00
#
_symmetry.space_group_name_H-M   'P 1'
#
loop_
_entity.id
_entity.type
_entity.pdbx_description
1 polymer ?
#
loop_
_entity_poly.entity_id
_entity_poly.type
_entity_poly.pdbx_seq_one_letter_code
_entity_poly.pdbx_strand_id
1 'polypeptide(L)'
;MKITATMLRKAEACSEQVDIFREEWPRGCVVNEANIRRALELELDVWWVVEYLFSRIAKDAFREKCTNIDETWINIWQKALCKTSRKV
;
A
#
# COMPACT_ATOMS: atom_id res chain seq x y z
N MET A 1 -3.02 -9.59 10.59
CA MET A 1 -1.86 -8.72 10.88
C MET A 1 -2.33 -7.28 10.97
N LYS A 2 -1.79 -6.49 11.91
CA LYS A 2 -2.13 -5.07 12.07
C LYS A 2 -0.95 -4.20 11.64
N ILE A 3 -1.15 -3.32 10.67
CA ILE A 3 -0.15 -2.36 10.19
C ILE A 3 -0.29 -1.06 10.98
N THR A 4 0.82 -0.47 11.37
CA THR A 4 0.86 0.79 12.13
C THR A 4 1.77 1.80 11.44
N ALA A 5 1.53 3.09 11.67
CA ALA A 5 2.39 4.16 11.14
C ALA A 5 3.85 3.98 11.57
N THR A 6 4.10 3.45 12.78
CA THR A 6 5.45 3.13 13.25
C THR A 6 6.13 2.06 12.39
N MET A 7 5.39 1.05 11.91
CA MET A 7 5.95 0.03 11.00
C MET A 7 6.31 0.64 9.65
N LEU A 8 5.45 1.52 9.12
CA LEU A 8 5.71 2.24 7.88
C LEU A 8 6.96 3.12 7.99
N ARG A 9 7.09 3.90 9.07
CA ARG A 9 8.28 4.73 9.33
C ARG A 9 9.55 3.89 9.47
N LYS A 10 9.47 2.76 10.19
CA LYS A 10 10.62 1.86 10.36
C LYS A 10 11.06 1.20 9.06
N ALA A 11 10.12 0.98 8.14
CA ALA A 11 10.40 0.47 6.80
C ALA A 11 10.75 1.59 5.80
N GLU A 12 10.94 2.83 6.26
CA GLU A 12 11.33 3.99 5.44
C GLU A 12 10.28 4.40 4.39
N ALA A 13 9.00 4.23 4.71
CA ALA A 13 7.92 4.79 3.89
C ALA A 13 8.01 6.31 3.80
N CYS A 14 7.62 6.88 2.66
CA CYS A 14 7.57 8.33 2.45
C CYS A 14 6.75 9.03 3.54
N SER A 15 7.25 10.14 4.07
CA SER A 15 6.61 10.85 5.19
C SER A 15 5.17 11.26 4.89
N GLU A 16 4.88 11.70 3.66
CA GLU A 16 3.53 12.05 3.20
C GLU A 16 2.57 10.85 3.28
N GLN A 17 3.00 9.68 2.79
CA GLN A 17 2.22 8.44 2.83
C GLN A 17 1.97 7.98 4.28
N VAL A 18 2.97 8.13 5.14
CA VAL A 18 2.86 7.84 6.57
C VAL A 18 1.86 8.79 7.25
N ASP A 19 1.86 10.06 6.89
CA ASP A 19 0.98 11.06 7.48
C ASP A 19 -0.47 10.85 7.03
N ILE A 20 -0.72 10.60 5.73
CA ILE A 20 -2.04 10.18 5.21
C ILE A 20 -2.52 8.92 5.93
N PHE A 21 -1.66 7.90 6.05
CA PHE A 21 -2.00 6.67 6.75
C PHE A 21 -2.33 6.92 8.24
N ARG A 22 -1.57 7.79 8.91
CA ARG A 22 -1.77 8.10 10.34
C ARG A 22 -3.06 8.88 10.57
N GLU A 23 -3.43 9.76 9.65
CA GLU A 23 -4.67 10.52 9.71
C GLU A 23 -5.89 9.59 9.58
N GLU A 24 -5.88 8.70 8.60
CA GLU A 24 -6.97 7.75 8.39
C GLU A 24 -7.00 6.65 9.48
N TRP A 25 -5.84 6.11 9.84
CA TRP A 25 -5.72 5.02 10.82
C TRP A 25 -4.73 5.36 11.95
N PRO A 26 -5.10 6.25 12.88
CA PRO A 26 -4.21 6.72 13.95
C PRO A 26 -3.77 5.59 14.90
N ARG A 27 -4.58 4.53 15.02
CA ARG A 27 -4.27 3.33 15.80
C ARG A 27 -3.73 2.18 14.95
N GLY A 28 -3.52 2.38 13.65
CA GLY A 28 -3.21 1.34 12.67
C GLY A 28 -4.44 0.55 12.20
N CYS A 29 -4.31 -0.15 11.09
CA CYS A 29 -5.39 -0.90 10.43
C CYS A 29 -5.06 -2.40 10.31
N VAL A 30 -6.11 -3.22 10.23
CA VAL A 30 -5.97 -4.64 9.91
C VAL A 30 -5.99 -4.81 8.39
N VAL A 31 -5.13 -5.66 7.86
CA VAL A 31 -5.12 -5.98 6.42
C VAL A 31 -6.38 -6.78 6.10
N ASN A 32 -7.37 -6.11 5.52
CA ASN A 32 -8.60 -6.69 4.99
C ASN A 32 -9.04 -5.92 3.74
N GLU A 33 -10.04 -6.45 3.02
CA GLU A 33 -10.48 -5.88 1.74
C GLU A 33 -10.94 -4.42 1.86
N ALA A 34 -11.72 -4.10 2.89
CA ALA A 34 -12.25 -2.75 3.10
C ALA A 34 -11.12 -1.72 3.31
N ASN A 35 -10.12 -2.06 4.13
CA ASN A 35 -8.99 -1.17 4.38
C ASN A 35 -8.04 -1.09 3.19
N ILE A 36 -7.89 -2.16 2.40
CA ILE A 36 -7.12 -2.12 1.15
C ILE A 36 -7.80 -1.20 0.14
N ARG A 37 -9.13 -1.33 -0.05
CA ARG A 37 -9.90 -0.43 -0.93
C ARG A 37 -9.77 1.02 -0.49
N ARG A 38 -9.91 1.28 0.80
CA ARG A 38 -9.75 2.62 1.37
C ARG A 38 -8.33 3.17 1.19
N ALA A 39 -7.30 2.33 1.32
CA ALA A 39 -5.92 2.75 1.07
C ALA A 39 -5.70 3.14 -0.40
N LEU A 40 -6.33 2.43 -1.34
CA LEU A 40 -6.26 2.74 -2.76
C LEU A 40 -7.01 4.04 -3.10
N GLU A 41 -8.15 4.31 -2.47
CA GLU A 41 -8.87 5.60 -2.57
C GLU A 41 -8.02 6.77 -2.07
N LEU A 42 -7.16 6.54 -1.07
CA LEU A 42 -6.23 7.52 -0.51
C LEU A 42 -4.90 7.60 -1.28
N GLU A 43 -4.80 6.93 -2.43
CA GLU A 43 -3.58 6.84 -3.24
C GLU A 43 -2.35 6.36 -2.44
N LEU A 44 -2.57 5.46 -1.47
CA LEU A 44 -1.49 4.83 -0.70
C LEU A 44 -0.85 3.67 -1.47
N ASP A 45 0.47 3.53 -1.34
CA ASP A 45 1.21 2.45 -2.00
C ASP A 45 1.04 1.10 -1.26
N VAL A 46 -0.04 0.39 -1.59
CA VAL A 46 -0.33 -0.95 -1.05
C VAL A 46 0.69 -2.01 -1.48
N TRP A 47 1.24 -1.91 -2.71
CA TRP A 47 2.24 -2.87 -3.19
C TRP A 47 3.53 -2.77 -2.41
N TRP A 48 3.98 -1.55 -2.11
CA TRP A 48 5.12 -1.30 -1.26
C TRP A 48 4.90 -1.91 0.13
N VAL A 49 3.73 -1.74 0.73
CA VAL A 49 3.41 -2.35 2.03
C VAL A 49 3.54 -3.87 1.97
N VAL A 50 3.06 -4.50 0.90
CA VAL A 50 3.21 -5.96 0.70
C VAL A 50 4.67 -6.35 0.51
N GLU A 51 5.43 -5.61 -0.30
CA GLU A 51 6.82 -5.96 -0.61
C GLU A 51 7.75 -5.77 0.61
N TYR A 52 7.50 -4.79 1.46
CA TYR A 52 8.41 -4.46 2.56
C TYR A 52 7.96 -4.97 3.93
N LEU A 53 6.66 -5.16 4.16
CA LEU A 53 6.16 -5.58 5.49
C LEU A 53 5.68 -7.02 5.56
N PHE A 54 5.39 -7.68 4.43
CA PHE A 54 4.80 -9.01 4.46
C PHE A 54 5.89 -10.09 4.35
N SER A 55 5.66 -11.22 5.02
CA SER A 55 6.49 -12.40 4.85
C SER A 55 6.33 -12.97 3.44
N ARG A 56 7.30 -13.79 2.99
CA ARG A 56 7.24 -14.42 1.65
C ARG A 56 5.91 -15.15 1.40
N ILE A 57 5.44 -15.94 2.37
CA ILE A 57 4.16 -16.65 2.28
C ILE A 57 2.97 -15.69 2.08
N ALA A 58 2.97 -14.57 2.81
CA ALA A 58 1.92 -13.58 2.69
C ALA A 58 1.98 -12.79 1.37
N LYS A 59 3.19 -12.56 0.82
CA LYS A 59 3.37 -12.00 -0.52
C LYS A 59 2.82 -12.93 -1.60
N ASP A 60 3.10 -14.23 -1.51
CA ASP A 60 2.63 -15.21 -2.48
C ASP A 60 1.10 -15.32 -2.45
N ALA A 61 0.50 -15.38 -1.25
CA ALA A 61 -0.95 -15.36 -1.09
C ALA A 61 -1.60 -14.06 -1.60
N PHE A 62 -0.92 -12.92 -1.45
CA PHE A 62 -1.39 -11.65 -1.99
C PHE A 62 -1.32 -11.64 -3.53
N ARG A 63 -0.21 -12.11 -4.11
CA ARG A 63 -0.02 -12.20 -5.57
C ARG A 63 -1.03 -13.14 -6.21
N GLU A 64 -1.26 -14.32 -5.65
CA GLU A 64 -2.26 -15.29 -6.12
C GLU A 64 -3.69 -14.71 -6.13
N LYS A 65 -4.02 -13.91 -5.11
CA LYS A 65 -5.32 -13.22 -5.06
C LYS A 65 -5.39 -12.04 -6.03
N CYS A 66 -4.27 -11.37 -6.29
CA CYS A 66 -4.20 -10.23 -7.20
C CYS A 66 -4.06 -10.62 -8.67
N THR A 67 -3.66 -11.85 -9.01
CA THR A 67 -3.61 -12.34 -10.40
C THR A 67 -4.97 -12.49 -11.07
N ASN A 68 -6.07 -12.44 -10.30
CA ASN A 68 -7.44 -12.40 -10.81
C ASN A 68 -8.07 -11.00 -10.76
N ILE A 69 -7.28 -9.97 -10.42
CA ILE A 69 -7.74 -8.59 -10.39
C ILE A 69 -7.50 -7.99 -11.77
N ASP A 70 -8.58 -7.92 -12.54
CA ASP A 70 -8.74 -7.33 -13.88
C ASP A 70 -7.82 -6.11 -14.14
N GLU A 71 -7.28 -6.03 -15.36
CA GLU A 71 -6.30 -5.09 -15.94
C GLU A 71 -6.54 -3.60 -15.58
N THR A 72 -7.75 -3.25 -15.15
CA THR A 72 -8.09 -1.94 -14.56
C THR A 72 -7.17 -1.47 -13.44
N TRP A 73 -6.64 -2.35 -12.59
CA TRP A 73 -5.83 -1.92 -11.45
C TRP A 73 -4.41 -1.49 -11.87
N ILE A 74 -3.80 -2.16 -12.84
CA ILE A 74 -2.46 -1.83 -13.37
C ILE A 74 -2.41 -0.40 -13.94
N ASN A 75 -3.51 0.07 -14.54
CA ASN A 75 -3.61 1.42 -15.12
C ASN A 75 -3.68 2.56 -14.09
N ILE A 76 -4.15 2.29 -12.86
CA ILE A 76 -4.09 3.27 -11.75
C ILE A 76 -2.63 3.45 -11.29
N TRP A 77 -1.88 2.34 -11.24
CA TRP A 77 -0.47 2.32 -10.81
C TRP A 77 0.50 2.98 -11.79
N GLN A 78 0.29 2.87 -13.11
CA GLN A 78 1.11 3.58 -14.10
C GLN A 78 0.99 5.11 -13.97
N LYS A 79 -0.17 5.64 -13.58
CA LYS A 79 -0.34 7.09 -13.36
C LYS A 79 0.28 7.58 -12.05
N ALA A 80 0.29 6.74 -11.00
CA ALA A 80 0.93 7.08 -9.72
C ALA A 80 2.47 7.09 -9.84
N LEU A 81 3.07 6.07 -10.48
CA LEU A 81 4.53 5.99 -10.69
C LEU A 81 5.07 7.02 -11.69
N CYS A 82 4.22 7.55 -12.60
CA CYS A 82 4.62 8.58 -13.57
C CYS A 82 4.59 10.01 -12.99
N LYS A 83 3.89 10.27 -11.87
CA LYS A 83 3.96 11.57 -11.18
C LYS A 83 5.25 11.74 -10.35
N THR A 84 5.88 10.64 -9.95
CA THR A 84 7.11 10.65 -9.14
C THR A 84 8.40 10.74 -9.98
N SER A 85 8.30 10.68 -11.31
CA SER A 85 9.45 10.74 -12.24
C SER A 85 9.64 12.11 -12.94
N ARG A 86 9.00 13.19 -12.45
CA ARG A 86 9.32 14.56 -12.89
C ARG A 86 9.83 15.43 -11.72
N LYS A 87 11.08 15.17 -11.34
CA LYS A 87 12.13 16.03 -10.73
C LYS A 87 13.33 15.08 -10.67
N VAL A 88 14.34 15.11 -11.55
CA VAL A 88 15.14 16.22 -12.09
C VAL A 88 15.61 15.81 -13.49
#